data_AF-B0N5U1-F1
#
_entry.id   AF-B0N5U1-F1
#
_cell.length_a   1.000
_cell.length_b   1.000
_cell.length_c   1.000
_cell.angle_alpha   90.00
_cell.angle_beta   90.00
_cell.angle_gamma   90.00
#
_symmetry.space_group_name_H-M   'P 1'
#
loop_
_entity.id
_entity.type
_entity.pdbx_description
1 polymer ?
#
loop_
_entity_poly.entity_id
_entity_poly.type
_entity_poly.pdbx_seq_one_letter_code
_entity_poly.pdbx_strand_id
1 'polypeptide(L)'
;MSFSIVGCSNNDDTNKDSNNNTTTNESDEDNGLEGIDSRVKNKFSSDYKVNRDDVNEAVNYIRDNIDDVKDKEVAKKLYEHGSYLEMAADKGEVDDDNSIRDLGISTKEYAAKVYNAKDGEVDDIIADAKVRFDQFKTDLDSGVDTAVDKFMDFFK
;
A
#
# COMPACT_ATOMS: atom_id res chain seq x y z
N MET A 1 62.13 -26.56 -2.89
CA MET A 1 61.46 -25.50 -2.12
C MET A 1 62.25 -24.22 -2.37
N SER A 2 61.68 -23.33 -3.19
CA SER A 2 62.31 -22.06 -3.55
C SER A 2 61.19 -21.03 -3.70
N PHE A 3 61.22 -19.99 -2.88
CA PHE A 3 60.43 -18.78 -3.06
C PHE A 3 61.18 -17.83 -4.00
N SER A 4 60.48 -17.28 -4.98
CA SER A 4 60.42 -15.83 -5.29
C SER A 4 59.71 -15.63 -6.62
N ILE A 5 58.69 -14.77 -6.65
CA ILE A 5 58.51 -13.73 -7.67
C ILE A 5 57.62 -12.65 -7.05
N VAL A 6 58.18 -11.44 -7.03
CA VAL A 6 57.50 -10.17 -6.81
C VAL A 6 56.83 -9.79 -8.12
N GLY A 7 55.57 -9.36 -8.06
CA GLY A 7 54.88 -8.77 -9.20
C GLY A 7 53.72 -7.90 -8.74
N CYS A 8 53.99 -6.62 -8.45
CA CYS A 8 52.98 -5.59 -8.47
C CYS A 8 52.70 -5.19 -9.92
N SER A 9 51.43 -5.12 -10.33
CA SER A 9 50.76 -3.85 -10.68
C SER A 9 49.61 -4.09 -11.66
N ASN A 10 48.44 -3.57 -11.25
CA ASN A 10 47.31 -3.02 -11.99
C ASN A 10 46.80 -3.71 -13.26
N ASN A 11 45.52 -4.09 -13.22
CA ASN A 11 44.53 -3.47 -14.11
C ASN A 11 43.15 -3.52 -13.46
N ASP A 12 42.42 -2.41 -13.65
CA ASP A 12 41.00 -2.21 -13.38
C ASP A 12 40.14 -3.39 -13.83
N ASP A 13 39.15 -3.75 -13.02
CA ASP A 13 37.84 -4.15 -13.53
C ASP A 13 36.77 -3.82 -12.48
N THR A 14 36.01 -2.77 -12.82
CA THR A 14 34.64 -2.43 -12.42
C THR A 14 33.97 -3.33 -11.37
N ASN A 15 33.92 -2.82 -10.14
CA ASN A 15 32.95 -3.27 -9.14
C ASN A 15 31.95 -2.13 -8.89
N LYS A 16 30.78 -2.18 -9.52
CA LYS A 16 29.50 -1.80 -8.88
C LYS A 16 28.26 -2.19 -9.69
N ASP A 17 28.05 -3.49 -9.92
CA ASP A 17 26.68 -4.00 -10.13
C ASP A 17 26.14 -4.45 -8.77
N SER A 18 25.55 -3.53 -8.02
CA SER A 18 24.64 -3.90 -6.93
C SER A 18 23.30 -4.28 -7.54
N ASN A 19 23.27 -5.45 -8.15
CA ASN A 19 22.04 -6.13 -8.54
C ASN A 19 21.50 -6.82 -7.27
N ASN A 20 20.85 -6.06 -6.38
CA ASN A 20 20.06 -6.67 -5.31
C ASN A 20 18.65 -6.97 -5.83
N ASN A 21 18.56 -7.91 -6.76
CA ASN A 21 17.31 -8.63 -6.99
C ASN A 21 17.20 -9.68 -5.88
N THR A 22 16.72 -9.26 -4.70
CA THR A 22 16.20 -10.23 -3.74
C THR A 22 14.84 -10.67 -4.27
N THR A 23 14.83 -11.65 -5.17
CA THR A 23 13.66 -12.48 -5.40
C THR A 23 13.48 -13.34 -4.16
N THR A 24 12.90 -12.78 -3.10
CA THR A 24 12.40 -13.58 -1.99
C THR A 24 11.17 -14.29 -2.53
N ASN A 25 11.30 -15.60 -2.72
CA ASN A 25 10.15 -16.48 -2.91
C ASN A 25 9.10 -16.12 -1.84
N GLU A 26 7.93 -15.68 -2.30
CA GLU A 26 6.74 -15.55 -1.48
C GLU A 26 6.36 -16.95 -1.02
N SER A 27 6.93 -17.38 0.11
CA SER A 27 6.31 -18.42 0.91
C SER A 27 4.99 -17.83 1.39
N ASP A 28 3.86 -18.40 0.98
CA ASP A 28 2.52 -18.17 1.52
C ASP A 28 2.42 -18.61 2.99
N GLU A 29 3.37 -18.20 3.83
CA GLU A 29 3.14 -18.11 5.26
C GLU A 29 2.27 -16.86 5.47
N ASP A 30 1.17 -17.05 6.17
CA ASP A 30 0.25 -15.98 6.54
C ASP A 30 1.00 -14.93 7.38
N ASN A 31 1.63 -13.97 6.69
CA ASN A 31 2.43 -12.90 7.29
C ASN A 31 1.56 -11.79 7.89
N GLY A 32 0.24 -12.00 8.04
CA GLY A 32 -0.65 -11.00 8.58
C GLY A 32 -0.64 -9.70 7.77
N LEU A 33 -0.41 -8.57 8.45
CA LEU A 33 -0.16 -7.26 7.82
C LEU A 33 1.32 -7.02 7.53
N GLU A 34 2.20 -7.85 8.08
CA GLU A 34 3.65 -7.71 7.93
C GLU A 34 4.02 -7.93 6.46
N GLY A 35 4.83 -7.01 5.93
CA GLY A 35 5.25 -7.06 4.52
C GLY A 35 4.27 -6.44 3.53
N ILE A 36 3.01 -6.14 3.88
CA ILE A 36 2.09 -5.46 2.96
C ILE A 36 2.64 -4.09 2.55
N ASP A 37 3.06 -3.26 3.51
CA ASP A 37 3.62 -1.94 3.20
C ASP A 37 4.87 -2.02 2.33
N SER A 38 5.72 -3.03 2.56
CA SER A 38 6.90 -3.27 1.73
C SER A 38 6.52 -3.70 0.31
N ARG A 39 5.51 -4.57 0.14
CA ARG A 39 5.01 -4.99 -1.18
C ARG A 39 4.39 -3.82 -1.93
N VAL A 40 3.53 -3.04 -1.26
CA VAL A 40 2.97 -1.81 -1.83
C VAL A 40 4.10 -0.87 -2.22
N LYS A 41 5.02 -0.53 -1.31
CA LYS A 41 6.15 0.35 -1.62
C LYS A 41 7.00 -0.14 -2.78
N ASN A 42 7.25 -1.45 -2.88
CA ASN A 42 7.98 -2.04 -3.99
C ASN A 42 7.22 -1.92 -5.33
N LYS A 43 5.88 -2.01 -5.32
CA LYS A 43 5.05 -1.74 -6.50
C LYS A 43 5.25 -0.31 -7.01
N PHE A 44 5.48 0.65 -6.11
CA PHE A 44 5.70 2.06 -6.45
C PHE A 44 7.15 2.42 -6.79
N SER A 45 7.97 1.45 -7.23
CA SER A 45 9.32 1.68 -7.78
C SER A 45 9.35 2.81 -8.82
N SER A 46 10.53 3.35 -9.11
CA SER A 46 10.68 4.65 -9.80
C SER A 46 9.95 4.75 -11.14
N ASP A 47 9.71 3.63 -11.82
CA ASP A 47 9.03 3.51 -13.11
C ASP A 47 7.51 3.29 -13.02
N TYR A 48 6.98 2.94 -11.85
CA TYR A 48 5.54 2.70 -11.70
C TYR A 48 4.73 3.97 -11.93
N LYS A 49 3.78 3.89 -12.85
CA LYS A 49 2.84 4.97 -13.15
C LYS A 49 1.51 4.65 -12.47
N VAL A 50 1.10 5.53 -11.57
CA VAL A 50 -0.25 5.49 -10.99
C VAL A 50 -1.24 5.61 -12.14
N ASN A 51 -2.18 4.67 -12.20
CA ASN A 51 -3.17 4.62 -13.26
C ASN A 51 -4.58 4.62 -12.66
N ARG A 52 -5.54 5.10 -13.46
CA ARG A 52 -6.92 5.26 -13.02
C ARG A 52 -7.55 3.94 -12.58
N ASP A 53 -7.24 2.85 -13.28
CA ASP A 53 -7.88 1.56 -13.04
C ASP A 53 -7.50 0.99 -11.68
N ASP A 54 -6.21 1.01 -11.32
CA ASP A 54 -5.71 0.57 -10.01
C ASP A 54 -6.30 1.43 -8.87
N VAL A 55 -6.41 2.76 -9.06
CA VAL A 55 -7.05 3.65 -8.07
C VAL A 55 -8.53 3.32 -7.93
N ASN A 56 -9.23 3.13 -9.04
CA ASN A 56 -10.66 2.82 -9.03
C ASN A 56 -10.91 1.44 -8.40
N GLU A 57 -10.08 0.45 -8.68
CA GLU A 57 -10.13 -0.86 -8.04
C GLU A 57 -9.99 -0.74 -6.52
N ALA A 58 -8.99 0.01 -6.04
CA ALA A 58 -8.78 0.20 -4.62
C ALA A 58 -9.96 0.91 -3.95
N VAL A 59 -10.49 1.98 -4.57
CA VAL A 59 -11.64 2.72 -4.02
C VAL A 59 -12.90 1.86 -3.96
N ASN A 60 -13.20 1.10 -5.03
CA ASN A 60 -14.36 0.22 -5.05
C ASN A 60 -14.21 -0.96 -4.08
N TYR A 61 -13.02 -1.56 -3.98
CA TYR A 61 -12.78 -2.62 -3.01
C TYR A 61 -13.07 -2.14 -1.58
N ILE A 62 -12.57 -0.95 -1.23
CA ILE A 62 -12.83 -0.35 0.09
C ILE A 62 -14.33 -0.13 0.28
N ARG A 63 -15.00 0.53 -0.66
CA ARG A 63 -16.46 0.79 -0.58
C ARG A 63 -17.26 -0.50 -0.34
N ASP A 64 -16.93 -1.55 -1.08
CA ASP A 64 -17.73 -2.78 -1.11
C ASP A 64 -17.46 -3.73 0.07
N ASN A 65 -16.30 -3.61 0.74
CA ASN A 65 -15.86 -4.57 1.76
C ASN A 65 -15.61 -3.96 3.15
N ILE A 66 -15.74 -2.64 3.33
CA ILE A 66 -15.43 -1.99 4.61
C ILE A 66 -16.32 -2.47 5.77
N ASP A 67 -17.54 -2.89 5.48
CA ASP A 67 -18.49 -3.40 6.48
C ASP A 67 -18.11 -4.83 6.94
N ASP A 68 -17.34 -5.56 6.13
CA ASP A 68 -16.90 -6.94 6.40
C ASP A 68 -15.49 -7.00 7.03
N VAL A 69 -14.95 -5.87 7.49
CA VAL A 69 -13.59 -5.76 8.08
C VAL A 69 -13.33 -6.69 9.26
N LYS A 70 -14.39 -7.22 9.89
CA LYS A 70 -14.26 -8.20 10.98
C LYS A 70 -13.62 -9.51 10.52
N ASP A 71 -13.74 -9.84 9.23
CA ASP A 71 -12.98 -10.91 8.60
C ASP A 71 -11.52 -10.47 8.44
N LYS A 72 -10.58 -11.28 8.94
CA LYS A 72 -9.15 -10.98 8.90
C LYS A 72 -8.58 -10.87 7.49
N GLU A 73 -9.08 -11.66 6.54
CA GLU A 73 -8.66 -11.58 5.14
C GLU A 73 -9.20 -10.31 4.48
N VAL A 74 -10.43 -9.91 4.83
CA VAL A 74 -11.00 -8.64 4.38
C VAL A 74 -10.20 -7.46 4.96
N ALA A 75 -9.89 -7.49 6.26
CA ALA A 75 -9.05 -6.47 6.90
C ALA A 75 -7.67 -6.37 6.24
N LYS A 76 -7.00 -7.48 5.94
CA LYS A 76 -5.72 -7.45 5.21
C LYS A 76 -5.83 -6.76 3.85
N LYS A 77 -6.84 -7.11 3.06
CA LYS A 77 -7.03 -6.51 1.74
C LYS A 77 -7.42 -5.04 1.83
N LEU A 78 -8.26 -4.67 2.79
CA LEU A 78 -8.56 -3.26 3.09
C LEU A 78 -7.30 -2.49 3.47
N TYR A 79 -6.41 -3.09 4.27
CA TYR A 79 -5.11 -2.52 4.60
C TYR A 79 -4.25 -2.34 3.35
N GLU A 80 -4.17 -3.35 2.47
CA GLU A 80 -3.42 -3.28 1.21
C GLU A 80 -3.94 -2.19 0.27
N HIS A 81 -5.25 -2.10 0.05
CA HIS A 81 -5.85 -1.06 -0.78
C HIS A 81 -5.72 0.33 -0.16
N GLY A 82 -5.84 0.44 1.17
CA GLY A 82 -5.58 1.68 1.90
C GLY A 82 -4.13 2.15 1.76
N SER A 83 -3.17 1.26 1.98
CA SER A 83 -1.74 1.51 1.77
C SER A 83 -1.41 1.87 0.32
N TYR A 84 -2.08 1.25 -0.66
CA TYR A 84 -1.92 1.60 -2.07
C TYR A 84 -2.34 3.05 -2.34
N LEU A 85 -3.52 3.46 -1.86
CA LEU A 85 -4.02 4.82 -2.06
C LEU A 85 -3.16 5.87 -1.36
N GLU A 86 -2.69 5.59 -0.14
CA GLU A 86 -1.73 6.44 0.58
C GLU A 86 -0.42 6.59 -0.21
N MET A 87 0.19 5.49 -0.66
CA MET A 87 1.45 5.52 -1.41
C MET A 87 1.28 6.20 -2.78
N ALA A 88 0.13 6.02 -3.43
CA ALA A 88 -0.20 6.76 -4.64
C ALA A 88 -0.26 8.26 -4.36
N ALA A 89 -0.97 8.65 -3.30
CA ALA A 89 -1.10 10.04 -2.90
C ALA A 89 0.26 10.69 -2.60
N ASP A 90 1.13 9.99 -1.86
CA ASP A 90 2.49 10.44 -1.57
C ASP A 90 3.31 10.63 -2.86
N LYS A 91 3.19 9.70 -3.83
CA LYS A 91 3.90 9.79 -5.11
C LYS A 91 3.43 10.96 -5.98
N GLY A 92 2.14 11.30 -5.90
CA GLY A 92 1.55 12.43 -6.62
C GLY A 92 1.66 13.76 -5.88
N GLU A 93 2.28 13.79 -4.69
CA GLU A 93 2.27 14.95 -3.78
C GLU A 93 0.85 15.49 -3.55
N VAL A 94 -0.12 14.58 -3.42
CA VAL A 94 -1.54 14.92 -3.29
C VAL A 94 -1.81 15.58 -1.94
N ASP A 95 -2.54 16.70 -1.95
CA ASP A 95 -2.86 17.48 -0.75
C ASP A 95 -3.62 16.69 0.34
N ASP A 96 -3.46 17.11 1.60
CA ASP A 96 -4.05 16.46 2.78
C ASP A 96 -5.60 16.48 2.76
N ASP A 97 -6.22 17.42 2.05
CA ASP A 97 -7.68 17.58 1.95
C ASP A 97 -8.30 16.73 0.83
N ASN A 98 -7.50 15.96 0.09
CA ASN A 98 -7.99 15.10 -0.97
C ASN A 98 -8.75 13.89 -0.40
N SER A 99 -9.97 13.67 -0.89
CA SER A 99 -10.86 12.61 -0.41
C SER A 99 -10.32 11.18 -0.64
N ILE A 100 -9.59 10.93 -1.72
CA ILE A 100 -9.03 9.60 -2.01
C ILE A 100 -7.82 9.31 -1.11
N ARG A 101 -6.98 10.32 -0.85
CA ARG A 101 -5.89 10.20 0.12
C ARG A 101 -6.43 9.95 1.52
N ASP A 102 -7.41 10.74 1.95
CA ASP A 102 -8.04 10.60 3.27
C ASP A 102 -8.73 9.24 3.43
N LEU A 103 -9.41 8.74 2.39
CA LEU A 103 -9.97 7.39 2.35
C LEU A 103 -8.88 6.33 2.53
N GLY A 104 -7.76 6.45 1.81
CA GLY A 104 -6.63 5.52 1.87
C GLY A 104 -6.06 5.41 3.29
N ILE A 105 -5.68 6.54 3.88
CA ILE A 105 -5.12 6.61 5.24
C ILE A 105 -6.13 6.08 6.26
N SER A 106 -7.37 6.56 6.21
CA SER A 106 -8.42 6.15 7.15
C SER A 106 -8.68 4.66 7.09
N THR A 107 -8.75 4.09 5.89
CA THR A 107 -8.96 2.65 5.69
C THR A 107 -7.79 1.84 6.21
N LYS A 108 -6.55 2.23 5.88
CA LYS A 108 -5.34 1.56 6.34
C LYS A 108 -5.29 1.51 7.87
N GLU A 109 -5.47 2.64 8.53
CA GLU A 109 -5.46 2.72 9.99
C GLU A 109 -6.59 1.91 10.63
N TYR A 110 -7.79 1.98 10.07
CA TYR A 110 -8.95 1.23 10.55
C TYR A 110 -8.76 -0.28 10.43
N ALA A 111 -8.36 -0.75 9.25
CA ALA A 111 -8.11 -2.16 8.99
C ALA A 111 -7.00 -2.71 9.92
N ALA A 112 -5.94 -1.94 10.14
CA ALA A 112 -4.88 -2.30 11.08
C ALA A 112 -5.39 -2.43 12.52
N LYS A 113 -6.23 -1.49 12.97
CA LYS A 113 -6.83 -1.53 14.32
C LYS A 113 -7.70 -2.77 14.48
N VAL A 114 -8.59 -3.05 13.53
CA VAL A 114 -9.49 -4.21 13.58
C VAL A 114 -8.72 -5.53 13.52
N TYR A 115 -7.73 -5.64 12.62
CA TYR A 115 -6.94 -6.86 12.47
C TYR A 115 -6.16 -7.25 13.74
N ASN A 116 -5.64 -6.25 14.45
CA ASN A 116 -4.83 -6.43 15.66
C ASN A 116 -5.66 -6.41 16.96
N ALA A 117 -6.94 -6.07 16.90
CA ALA A 117 -7.82 -6.02 18.05
C ALA A 117 -8.12 -7.41 18.60
N LYS A 118 -8.41 -7.48 19.89
CA LYS A 118 -8.98 -8.68 20.50
C LYS A 118 -10.45 -8.77 20.13
N ASP A 119 -11.01 -9.99 20.07
CA ASP A 119 -12.41 -10.23 19.69
C ASP A 119 -13.43 -9.36 20.45
N GLY A 120 -13.15 -9.02 21.72
CA GLY A 120 -14.01 -8.17 22.55
C GLY A 120 -13.90 -6.66 22.30
N GLU A 121 -12.95 -6.21 21.48
CA GLU A 121 -12.70 -4.79 21.15
C GLU A 121 -13.07 -4.46 19.70
N VAL A 122 -13.23 -5.48 18.84
CA VAL A 122 -13.50 -5.31 17.40
C VAL A 122 -14.79 -4.54 17.15
N ASP A 123 -15.88 -4.90 17.84
CA ASP A 123 -17.19 -4.29 17.61
C ASP A 123 -17.22 -2.81 18.03
N ASP A 124 -16.47 -2.43 19.06
CA ASP A 124 -16.34 -1.03 19.50
C ASP A 124 -15.56 -0.20 18.45
N ILE A 125 -14.48 -0.76 17.89
CA ILE A 125 -13.70 -0.10 16.83
C ILE A 125 -14.56 0.11 15.58
N ILE A 126 -15.35 -0.90 15.19
CA ILE A 126 -16.27 -0.81 14.05
C ILE A 126 -17.33 0.26 14.30
N ALA A 127 -17.92 0.30 15.50
CA ALA A 127 -18.93 1.29 15.86
C ALA A 127 -18.38 2.73 15.82
N ASP A 128 -17.17 2.95 16.34
CA ASP A 128 -16.51 4.26 16.34
C ASP A 128 -16.20 4.76 14.92
N ALA A 129 -15.81 3.85 14.02
CA ALA A 129 -15.46 4.20 12.64
C ALA A 129 -16.69 4.32 11.71
N LYS A 130 -17.85 3.80 12.12
CA LYS A 130 -19.04 3.64 11.27
C LYS A 130 -19.49 4.94 10.61
N VAL A 131 -19.60 6.02 11.37
CA VAL A 131 -20.10 7.31 10.86
C VAL A 131 -19.22 7.81 9.72
N ARG A 132 -17.89 7.66 9.84
CA ARG A 132 -16.94 8.10 8.83
C ARG A 132 -17.04 7.26 7.56
N PHE A 133 -17.07 5.94 7.68
CA PHE A 133 -17.14 5.07 6.51
C PHE A 133 -18.50 5.05 5.83
N ASP A 134 -19.59 5.27 6.57
CA ASP A 134 -20.92 5.51 5.97
C ASP A 134 -20.93 6.81 5.15
N GLN A 135 -20.23 7.85 5.60
CA GLN A 135 -20.06 9.08 4.83
C GLN A 135 -19.22 8.82 3.55
N PHE A 136 -18.08 8.12 3.66
CA PHE A 136 -17.29 7.75 2.48
C PHE A 136 -18.10 6.94 1.47
N LYS A 137 -18.86 5.94 1.90
CA LYS A 137 -19.73 5.16 1.00
C LYS A 137 -20.74 6.06 0.28
N THR A 138 -21.37 6.98 1.00
CA THR A 138 -22.33 7.94 0.43
C THR A 138 -21.67 8.87 -0.61
N ASP A 139 -20.49 9.39 -0.30
CA ASP A 139 -19.74 10.28 -1.20
C ASP A 139 -19.26 9.54 -2.45
N LEU A 140 -18.87 8.27 -2.31
CA LEU A 140 -18.44 7.42 -3.42
C LEU A 140 -19.61 6.95 -4.30
N ASP A 141 -20.76 6.59 -3.72
CA ASP A 141 -21.97 6.20 -4.48
C ASP A 141 -22.46 7.33 -5.38
N SER A 142 -22.29 8.58 -4.95
CA SER A 142 -22.70 9.75 -5.71
C SER A 142 -21.62 10.33 -6.63
N GLY A 143 -20.36 9.88 -6.52
CA GLY A 143 -19.24 10.60 -7.12
C GLY A 143 -17.89 9.87 -7.24
N VAL A 144 -17.83 8.54 -7.17
CA VAL A 144 -16.55 7.79 -7.26
C VAL A 144 -15.72 8.19 -8.47
N ASP A 145 -16.32 8.26 -9.66
CA ASP A 145 -15.59 8.64 -10.88
C ASP A 145 -14.99 10.04 -10.79
N THR A 146 -15.72 10.98 -10.18
CA THR A 146 -15.27 12.36 -9.97
C THR A 146 -14.16 12.45 -8.92
N ALA A 147 -14.25 11.67 -7.84
CA ALA A 147 -13.21 11.60 -6.83
C ALA A 147 -11.91 11.01 -7.41
N VAL A 148 -12.02 9.94 -8.20
CA VAL A 148 -10.89 9.33 -8.89
C VAL A 148 -10.33 10.29 -9.96
N ASP A 149 -11.16 11.00 -10.72
CA ASP A 149 -10.69 11.99 -11.71
C ASP A 149 -9.85 13.09 -11.07
N LYS A 150 -10.35 13.68 -9.97
CA LYS A 150 -9.62 14.71 -9.20
C LYS A 150 -8.32 14.19 -8.62
N PHE A 151 -8.29 12.93 -8.18
CA PHE A 151 -7.06 12.29 -7.72
C PHE A 151 -6.06 12.08 -8.86
N MET A 152 -6.55 11.66 -10.03
CA MET A 152 -5.72 11.43 -11.21
C MET A 152 -5.16 12.73 -11.83
N ASP A 153 -5.71 13.90 -11.52
CA ASP A 153 -5.19 15.20 -11.97
C ASP A 153 -3.75 15.47 -11.49
N PHE A 154 -3.33 14.87 -10.38
CA PHE A 154 -1.97 15.02 -9.83
C PHE A 154 -0.89 14.26 -10.62
N PHE A 155 -1.29 13.39 -11.57
CA PHE A 155 -0.37 12.55 -12.35
C PHE A 155 -0.36 12.88 -13.85
N LYS A 156 -0.90 14.04 -14.23
CA LYS A 156 -1.01 14.50 -15.62
C LYS A 156 0.21 15.27 -16.11
#